data_AF-A0A5C4M0L8-F1
#
_entry.id   AF-A0A5C4M0L8-F1
#
_cell.length_a   1.000
_cell.length_b   1.000
_cell.length_c   1.000
_cell.angle_alpha   90.00
_cell.angle_beta   90.00
_cell.angle_gamma   90.00
#
_symmetry.space_group_name_H-M   'P 1'
#
loop_
_entity.id
_entity.type
_entity.pdbx_description
1 polymer ?
#
loop_
_entity_poly.entity_id
_entity_poly.type
_entity_poly.pdbx_seq_one_letter_code
_entity_poly.pdbx_strand_id
1 'polypeptide(L)'
;MDDDGIENHPDLMDPDWQRHAEKEAWVDFRRDRRRASRRRRLSFFGVAAVLVVAAVVGLYRWGKAASEQYAPDSANAAPPTTTAPTDLPDVARVDLSRPFDNTPAQNWAEGIAGLRLPSAATAETRSALDQVKQAIALSSLDLDVLERHDTAKYVAVLAPDQQPDAHAHPDGYVVRFADGYHLLPVPPRMNGSLTVHPGKAGELDIHADYIVAYAFDPGSHLITGPADLEPFIRVQADYVLRSGSGWRSTSRGLWLDNLDFYNTDVACAASKNGLVAPEFSETNVTAASLSAEPGRFDPAKPMPTGDNCH
;
A
#
# COMPACT_ATOMS: atom_id res chain seq x y z
N MET A 1 4.65 -42.00 41.63
CA MET A 1 5.45 -41.07 40.80
C MET A 1 4.57 -40.88 39.60
N ASP A 2 3.66 -39.92 39.72
CA ASP A 2 2.55 -39.75 38.77
C ASP A 2 2.96 -38.70 37.74
N ASP A 3 3.10 -39.16 36.50
CA ASP A 3 3.18 -38.32 35.30
C ASP A 3 1.77 -37.80 34.99
N ASP A 4 1.36 -36.75 35.68
CA ASP A 4 0.19 -35.98 35.27
C ASP A 4 0.60 -35.05 34.12
N GLY A 5 0.31 -35.51 32.91
CA GLY A 5 0.60 -34.80 31.67
C GLY A 5 -0.07 -33.43 31.63
N ILE A 6 0.74 -32.40 31.40
CA ILE A 6 0.35 -31.01 31.13
C ILE A 6 -0.74 -30.93 30.04
N GLU A 7 -0.79 -31.94 29.17
CA GLU A 7 -1.67 -32.04 28.00
C GLU A 7 -3.15 -32.27 28.35
N ASN A 8 -3.48 -32.71 29.57
CA ASN A 8 -4.86 -33.00 30.02
C ASN A 8 -5.31 -32.12 31.20
N HIS A 9 -4.72 -30.94 31.37
CA HIS A 9 -5.15 -29.99 32.40
C HIS A 9 -6.50 -29.36 32.00
N PRO A 10 -7.54 -29.35 32.86
CA PRO A 10 -8.89 -28.88 32.51
C PRO A 10 -8.94 -27.42 32.04
N ASP A 11 -8.00 -26.59 32.49
CA ASP A 11 -7.88 -25.19 32.07
C ASP A 11 -7.40 -24.99 30.62
N LEU A 12 -6.80 -26.01 29.98
CA LEU A 12 -6.33 -25.95 28.58
C LEU A 12 -7.38 -26.47 27.57
N MET A 13 -8.44 -27.11 28.06
CA MET A 13 -9.55 -27.66 27.27
C MET A 13 -10.78 -26.74 27.28
N ASP A 14 -10.66 -25.53 27.85
CA ASP A 14 -11.71 -24.52 27.81
C ASP A 14 -11.78 -23.89 26.39
N PRO A 15 -12.91 -24.03 25.67
CA PRO A 15 -13.08 -23.54 24.30
C PRO A 15 -13.06 -22.01 24.18
N ASP A 16 -13.26 -21.28 25.28
CA ASP A 16 -13.15 -19.82 25.30
C ASP A 16 -11.70 -19.38 25.53
N TRP A 17 -10.93 -20.15 26.32
CA TRP A 17 -9.49 -19.94 26.47
C TRP A 17 -8.73 -20.23 25.17
N GLN A 18 -9.07 -21.30 24.43
CA GLN A 18 -8.43 -21.62 23.14
C GLN A 18 -8.70 -20.53 22.08
N ARG A 19 -9.92 -19.98 22.03
CA ARG A 19 -10.27 -18.86 21.15
C ARG A 19 -9.55 -17.56 21.54
N HIS A 20 -9.30 -17.34 22.83
CA HIS A 20 -8.50 -16.19 23.27
C HIS A 20 -7.02 -16.38 22.94
N ALA A 21 -6.47 -17.55 23.20
CA ALA A 21 -5.08 -17.90 22.93
C ALA A 21 -4.74 -17.87 21.44
N GLU A 22 -5.64 -18.30 20.55
CA GLU A 22 -5.45 -18.22 19.10
C GLU A 22 -5.46 -16.75 18.62
N LYS A 23 -6.32 -15.91 19.20
CA LYS A 23 -6.39 -14.48 18.89
C LYS A 23 -5.17 -13.71 19.42
N GLU A 24 -4.69 -14.05 20.61
CA GLU A 24 -3.47 -13.47 21.20
C GLU A 24 -2.20 -13.93 20.47
N ALA A 25 -2.12 -15.20 20.06
CA ALA A 25 -1.00 -15.73 19.27
C ALA A 25 -0.86 -15.04 17.90
N TRP A 26 -1.98 -14.67 17.27
CA TRP A 26 -1.97 -13.98 15.98
C TRP A 26 -1.51 -12.51 16.11
N VAL A 27 -1.86 -11.85 17.21
CA VAL A 27 -1.42 -10.48 17.52
C VAL A 27 0.07 -10.46 17.91
N ASP A 28 0.55 -11.44 18.67
CA ASP A 28 1.96 -11.53 19.04
C ASP A 28 2.86 -11.96 17.87
N PHE A 29 2.38 -12.79 16.93
CA PHE A 29 3.13 -13.15 15.72
C PHE A 29 3.45 -11.92 14.84
N ARG A 30 2.52 -10.97 14.70
CA ARG A 30 2.76 -9.68 14.01
C ARG A 30 3.76 -8.79 14.76
N ARG A 31 3.73 -8.80 16.09
CA ARG A 31 4.61 -7.95 16.93
C ARG A 31 6.05 -8.47 16.98
N ASP A 32 6.24 -9.79 17.00
CA ASP A 32 7.58 -10.40 17.02
C ASP A 32 8.28 -10.35 15.65
N ARG A 33 7.54 -10.41 14.54
CA ARG A 33 8.10 -10.20 13.18
C ARG A 33 8.65 -8.76 13.00
N ARG A 34 8.01 -7.75 13.61
CA ARG A 34 8.50 -6.35 13.64
C ARG A 34 9.81 -6.18 14.43
N ARG A 35 10.05 -6.98 15.48
CA ARG A 35 11.32 -6.95 16.25
C ARG A 35 12.45 -7.69 15.52
N ALA A 36 12.14 -8.78 14.83
CA ALA A 36 13.12 -9.52 14.03
C ALA A 36 13.66 -8.72 12.82
N SER A 37 12.80 -7.93 12.15
CA SER A 37 13.22 -7.07 11.03
C SER A 37 14.05 -5.86 11.47
N ARG A 38 13.76 -5.27 12.65
CA ARG A 38 14.57 -4.17 13.23
C ARG A 38 15.99 -4.58 13.59
N ARG A 39 16.20 -5.80 14.09
CA ARG A 39 17.54 -6.32 14.42
C ARG A 39 18.41 -6.57 13.19
N ARG A 40 17.82 -6.93 12.03
CA ARG A 40 18.55 -7.06 10.76
C ARG A 40 18.94 -5.73 10.11
N ARG A 41 18.15 -4.67 10.32
CA ARG A 41 18.44 -3.34 9.78
C ARG A 41 19.67 -2.69 10.43
N LEU A 42 19.92 -2.92 11.71
CA LEU A 42 21.02 -2.25 12.44
C LEU A 42 22.44 -2.76 12.11
N SER A 43 22.59 -3.96 11.54
CA SER A 43 23.91 -4.52 11.19
C SER A 43 24.46 -4.05 9.84
N PHE A 44 23.62 -3.49 8.96
CA PHE A 44 24.01 -3.08 7.59
C PHE A 44 24.38 -1.59 7.44
N PHE A 45 23.95 -0.71 8.35
CA PHE A 45 24.21 0.74 8.23
C PHE A 45 25.67 1.14 8.52
N GLY A 46 26.47 0.29 9.17
CA GLY A 46 27.87 0.60 9.51
C GLY A 46 28.81 0.64 8.29
N VAL A 47 28.54 -0.15 7.24
CA VAL A 47 29.43 -0.26 6.06
C VAL A 47 28.96 0.66 4.92
N ALA A 48 27.65 0.88 4.78
CA ALA A 48 27.08 1.74 3.73
C ALA A 48 27.34 3.24 3.98
N ALA A 49 27.36 3.70 5.24
CA ALA A 49 27.58 5.11 5.57
C ALA A 49 28.97 5.63 5.16
N VAL A 50 30.00 4.78 5.19
CA VAL A 50 31.37 5.16 4.81
C VAL A 50 31.50 5.34 3.28
N LEU A 51 30.79 4.54 2.49
CA LEU A 51 30.82 4.61 1.02
C LEU A 51 30.02 5.80 0.47
N VAL A 52 28.91 6.17 1.12
CA VAL A 52 28.09 7.32 0.71
C VAL A 52 28.82 8.64 0.96
N VAL A 53 29.55 8.78 2.07
CA VAL A 53 30.32 10.00 2.37
C VAL A 53 31.45 10.20 1.35
N ALA A 54 32.14 9.12 0.93
CA ALA A 54 33.18 9.20 -0.09
C ALA A 54 32.63 9.62 -1.47
N ALA A 55 31.45 9.10 -1.86
CA ALA A 55 30.79 9.43 -3.12
C ALA A 55 30.29 10.89 -3.16
N VAL A 56 29.74 11.40 -2.06
CA VAL A 56 29.25 12.78 -1.95
C VAL A 56 30.40 13.79 -2.06
N VAL A 57 31.56 13.51 -1.44
CA VAL A 57 32.74 14.38 -1.54
C VAL A 57 33.32 14.39 -2.96
N GLY A 58 33.32 13.24 -3.66
CA GLY A 58 33.74 13.14 -5.05
C GLY A 58 32.85 13.93 -6.02
N LEU A 59 31.53 13.82 -5.88
CA LEU A 59 30.55 14.55 -6.69
C LEU A 59 30.60 16.06 -6.45
N TYR A 60 30.80 16.49 -5.20
CA TYR A 60 30.91 17.92 -4.88
C TYR A 60 32.17 18.57 -5.47
N ARG A 61 33.28 17.83 -5.55
CA ARG A 61 34.54 18.29 -6.16
C ARG A 61 34.46 18.37 -7.68
N TRP A 62 33.71 17.47 -8.34
CA TRP A 62 33.50 17.50 -9.79
C TRP A 62 32.52 18.59 -10.20
N GLY A 63 31.40 18.75 -9.46
CA GLY A 63 30.37 19.75 -9.77
C GLY A 63 30.87 21.20 -9.77
N LYS A 64 31.89 21.51 -8.96
CA LYS A 64 32.46 22.87 -8.88
C LYS A 64 33.40 23.23 -10.04
N ALA A 65 33.86 22.26 -10.84
CA ALA A 65 34.74 22.51 -11.98
C ALA A 65 33.98 22.57 -13.33
N ALA A 66 32.71 22.17 -13.36
CA ALA A 66 31.90 22.11 -14.58
C ALA A 66 30.89 23.27 -14.72
N SER A 67 30.80 24.18 -13.74
CA SER A 67 29.74 25.20 -13.67
C SER A 67 30.11 26.57 -14.28
N GLU A 68 31.20 26.71 -15.03
CA GLU A 68 31.59 28.01 -15.60
C GLU A 68 31.25 28.21 -17.09
N GLN A 69 30.70 27.22 -17.80
CA GLN A 69 30.44 27.36 -19.25
C GLN A 69 29.15 26.66 -19.66
N TYR A 70 28.00 27.33 -19.52
CA TYR A 70 26.95 27.46 -20.55
C TYR A 70 25.69 28.15 -19.99
N ALA A 71 25.44 29.37 -20.46
CA ALA A 71 24.10 29.90 -20.68
C ALA A 71 24.07 30.32 -22.16
N PRO A 72 22.98 30.03 -22.90
CA PRO A 72 21.91 31.02 -22.94
C PRO A 72 20.46 30.47 -23.03
N ASP A 73 19.57 31.32 -22.54
CA ASP A 73 18.16 31.58 -22.86
C ASP A 73 17.38 30.65 -23.80
N SER A 74 16.28 30.09 -23.27
CA SER A 74 15.03 29.82 -23.98
C SER A 74 13.90 29.62 -22.96
N ALA A 75 13.22 30.71 -22.62
CA ALA A 75 12.03 30.70 -21.78
C ALA A 75 10.81 30.26 -22.61
N ASN A 76 10.56 28.95 -22.69
CA ASN A 76 9.21 28.45 -22.89
C ASN A 76 8.57 28.31 -21.51
N ALA A 77 7.70 29.26 -21.17
CA ALA A 77 6.87 29.17 -19.98
C ALA A 77 5.93 27.96 -20.12
N ALA A 78 6.25 26.89 -19.39
CA ALA A 78 5.28 25.85 -19.11
C ALA A 78 4.08 26.50 -18.39
N PRO A 79 2.83 26.06 -18.67
CA PRO A 79 1.68 26.52 -17.89
C PRO A 79 1.95 26.27 -16.40
N PRO A 80 1.47 27.13 -15.49
CA PRO A 80 1.69 26.95 -14.07
C PRO A 80 1.10 25.60 -13.65
N THR A 81 1.95 24.65 -13.27
CA THR A 81 1.51 23.45 -12.58
C THR A 81 1.05 23.90 -11.21
N THR A 82 -0.28 24.00 -11.00
CA THR A 82 -0.85 24.28 -9.69
C THR A 82 -0.36 23.21 -8.71
N THR A 83 0.36 23.62 -7.66
CA THR A 83 0.79 22.71 -6.60
C THR A 83 -0.46 22.09 -5.96
N ALA A 84 -0.51 20.75 -5.88
CA ALA A 84 -1.62 20.07 -5.21
C ALA A 84 -1.61 20.42 -3.71
N PRO A 85 -2.78 20.58 -3.08
CA PRO A 85 -2.87 20.68 -1.63
C PRO A 85 -2.19 19.50 -0.92
N THR A 86 -1.64 19.76 0.27
CA THR A 86 -1.06 18.70 1.12
C THR A 86 -2.09 18.10 2.07
N ASP A 87 -3.23 18.77 2.25
CA ASP A 87 -4.32 18.39 3.14
C ASP A 87 -5.61 18.27 2.34
N LEU A 88 -6.53 17.44 2.83
CA LEU A 88 -7.86 17.26 2.25
C LEU A 88 -8.85 18.19 2.97
N PRO A 89 -9.62 19.03 2.26
CA PRO A 89 -10.62 19.87 2.90
C PRO A 89 -11.82 19.07 3.43
N ASP A 90 -12.15 19.25 4.71
CA ASP A 90 -13.38 18.67 5.30
C ASP A 90 -14.65 19.36 4.75
N VAL A 91 -14.58 20.67 4.46
CA VAL A 91 -15.71 21.46 3.96
C VAL A 91 -15.31 22.19 2.69
N ALA A 92 -15.87 21.77 1.55
CA ALA A 92 -15.67 22.41 0.26
C ALA A 92 -16.75 21.96 -0.74
N ARG A 93 -16.97 22.78 -1.78
CA ARG A 93 -17.82 22.35 -2.89
C ARG A 93 -17.09 21.30 -3.73
N VAL A 94 -17.73 20.15 -3.93
CA VAL A 94 -17.22 19.07 -4.79
C VAL A 94 -17.88 19.16 -6.17
N ASP A 95 -17.07 19.09 -7.23
CA ASP A 95 -17.53 18.84 -8.60
C ASP A 95 -17.41 17.33 -8.87
N LEU A 96 -18.53 16.61 -8.88
CA LEU A 96 -18.53 15.14 -9.05
C LEU A 96 -17.96 14.68 -10.40
N SER A 97 -17.85 15.56 -11.40
CA SER A 97 -17.17 15.24 -12.67
C SER A 97 -15.65 15.34 -12.57
N ARG A 98 -15.14 16.01 -11.54
CA ARG A 98 -13.71 16.22 -11.25
C ARG A 98 -13.49 16.17 -9.74
N PRO A 99 -13.76 15.02 -9.08
CA PRO A 99 -13.80 14.96 -7.62
C PRO A 99 -12.47 15.39 -7.00
N PHE A 100 -11.37 14.95 -7.60
CA PHE A 100 -10.02 15.22 -7.11
C PHE A 100 -9.52 16.68 -7.28
N ASP A 101 -10.30 17.60 -7.86
CA ASP A 101 -9.91 19.01 -7.97
C ASP A 101 -9.77 19.64 -6.56
N ASN A 102 -8.64 20.30 -6.30
CA ASN A 102 -8.28 20.87 -4.99
C ASN A 102 -8.12 19.85 -3.87
N THR A 103 -7.69 18.63 -4.20
CA THR A 103 -7.34 17.57 -3.25
C THR A 103 -5.86 17.19 -3.37
N PRO A 104 -5.29 16.45 -2.41
CA PRO A 104 -3.93 15.91 -2.54
C PRO A 104 -3.72 15.04 -3.80
N ALA A 105 -4.79 14.41 -4.31
CA ALA A 105 -4.76 13.56 -5.49
C ALA A 105 -4.84 14.31 -6.82
N GLN A 106 -5.06 15.63 -6.83
CA GLN A 106 -5.29 16.43 -8.04
C GLN A 106 -4.24 16.18 -9.14
N ASN A 107 -2.96 16.10 -8.73
CA ASN A 107 -1.83 15.96 -9.67
C ASN A 107 -1.32 14.52 -9.79
N TRP A 108 -2.02 13.55 -9.20
CA TRP A 108 -1.66 12.14 -9.32
C TRP A 108 -2.12 11.59 -10.67
N ALA A 109 -1.38 10.62 -11.18
CA ALA A 109 -1.74 9.96 -12.43
C ALA A 109 -2.94 9.03 -12.22
N GLU A 110 -3.65 8.78 -13.32
CA GLU A 110 -4.81 7.89 -13.34
C GLU A 110 -4.37 6.43 -13.24
N GLY A 111 -5.00 5.69 -12.32
CA GLY A 111 -4.79 4.27 -12.12
C GLY A 111 -3.31 3.87 -12.04
N ILE A 112 -2.96 2.75 -12.67
CA ILE A 112 -1.62 2.14 -12.54
C ILE A 112 -0.48 3.01 -13.13
N ALA A 113 -0.79 4.06 -13.89
CA ALA A 113 0.22 4.99 -14.40
C ALA A 113 0.87 5.81 -13.28
N GLY A 114 0.25 5.90 -12.11
CA GLY A 114 0.81 6.52 -10.90
C GLY A 114 1.99 5.79 -10.28
N LEU A 115 2.24 4.55 -10.69
CA LEU A 115 3.31 3.74 -10.13
C LEU A 115 4.60 3.90 -10.94
N ARG A 116 5.59 4.57 -10.33
CA ARG A 116 6.91 4.77 -10.94
C ARG A 116 7.74 3.49 -10.86
N LEU A 117 8.35 3.13 -11.98
CA LEU A 117 9.30 2.01 -12.07
C LEU A 117 10.74 2.51 -11.98
N PRO A 118 11.69 1.66 -11.52
CA PRO A 118 13.11 1.98 -11.59
C PRO A 118 13.55 2.15 -13.05
N SER A 119 14.28 3.23 -13.33
CA SER A 119 14.66 3.62 -14.70
C SER A 119 15.66 2.67 -15.36
N ALA A 120 16.46 1.95 -14.58
CA ALA A 120 17.54 1.07 -15.06
C ALA A 120 17.27 -0.42 -14.79
N ALA A 121 16.16 -0.96 -15.31
CA ALA A 121 15.82 -2.38 -15.18
C ALA A 121 16.30 -3.21 -16.38
N THR A 122 16.88 -4.39 -16.10
CA THR A 122 17.13 -5.43 -17.11
C THR A 122 15.80 -5.94 -17.71
N ALA A 123 15.85 -6.71 -18.80
CA ALA A 123 14.65 -7.28 -19.39
C ALA A 123 13.90 -8.22 -18.42
N GLU A 124 14.65 -9.05 -17.68
CA GLU A 124 14.09 -9.97 -16.68
C GLU A 124 13.45 -9.20 -15.51
N THR A 125 14.15 -8.20 -14.97
CA THR A 125 13.59 -7.34 -13.91
C THR A 125 12.34 -6.59 -14.38
N ARG A 126 12.30 -6.16 -15.64
CA ARG A 126 11.12 -5.49 -16.21
C ARG A 126 9.92 -6.43 -16.29
N SER A 127 10.11 -7.67 -16.72
CA SER A 127 9.03 -8.67 -16.71
C SER A 127 8.49 -8.94 -15.30
N ALA A 128 9.36 -8.97 -14.30
CA ALA A 128 8.94 -9.11 -12.90
C ALA A 128 8.15 -7.89 -12.40
N LEU A 129 8.60 -6.68 -12.73
CA LEU A 129 7.89 -5.44 -12.41
C LEU A 129 6.53 -5.37 -13.10
N ASP A 130 6.41 -5.85 -14.34
CA ASP A 130 5.14 -5.91 -15.06
C ASP A 130 4.14 -6.86 -14.38
N GLN A 131 4.61 -8.02 -13.86
CA GLN A 131 3.77 -8.92 -13.06
C GLN A 131 3.29 -8.27 -11.76
N VAL A 132 4.17 -7.55 -11.05
CA VAL A 132 3.79 -6.80 -9.84
C VAL A 132 2.81 -5.68 -10.17
N LYS A 133 3.01 -4.94 -11.26
CA LYS A 133 2.05 -3.93 -11.73
C LYS A 133 0.69 -4.53 -12.02
N GLN A 134 0.64 -5.71 -12.64
CA GLN A 134 -0.60 -6.41 -12.90
C GLN A 134 -1.29 -6.83 -11.58
N ALA A 135 -0.54 -7.37 -10.62
CA ALA A 135 -1.08 -7.72 -9.30
C ALA A 135 -1.67 -6.50 -8.58
N ILE A 136 -0.96 -5.37 -8.58
CA ILE A 136 -1.42 -4.10 -7.96
C ILE A 136 -2.66 -3.55 -8.68
N ALA A 137 -2.69 -3.62 -10.02
CA ALA A 137 -3.87 -3.19 -10.78
C ALA A 137 -5.10 -4.04 -10.42
N LEU A 138 -4.94 -5.35 -10.29
CA LEU A 138 -6.03 -6.24 -9.91
C LEU A 138 -6.45 -6.03 -8.44
N SER A 139 -5.51 -5.89 -7.51
CA SER A 139 -5.82 -5.75 -6.08
C SER A 139 -6.46 -4.43 -5.70
N SER A 140 -6.22 -3.37 -6.48
CA SER A 140 -6.47 -1.99 -6.05
C SER A 140 -7.22 -1.15 -7.08
N LEU A 141 -7.48 -1.64 -8.30
CA LEU A 141 -8.12 -0.86 -9.37
C LEU A 141 -9.16 -1.63 -10.19
N ASP A 142 -9.14 -2.97 -10.20
CA ASP A 142 -10.09 -3.77 -10.98
C ASP A 142 -11.48 -3.78 -10.33
N LEU A 143 -12.50 -3.27 -11.04
CA LEU A 143 -13.84 -3.13 -10.49
C LEU A 143 -14.54 -4.47 -10.18
N ASP A 144 -14.17 -5.57 -10.86
CA ASP A 144 -14.71 -6.88 -10.49
C ASP A 144 -14.17 -7.30 -9.11
N VAL A 145 -12.91 -6.96 -8.79
CA VAL A 145 -12.34 -7.18 -7.45
C VAL A 145 -12.93 -6.20 -6.43
N LEU A 146 -12.90 -4.91 -6.74
CA LEU A 146 -13.28 -3.85 -5.80
C LEU A 146 -14.76 -3.90 -5.46
N GLU A 147 -15.64 -3.96 -6.45
CA GLU A 147 -17.10 -3.83 -6.24
C GLU A 147 -17.82 -5.18 -6.18
N ARG A 148 -17.34 -6.18 -6.93
CA ARG A 148 -18.02 -7.49 -7.03
C ARG A 148 -17.34 -8.59 -6.23
N HIS A 149 -16.20 -8.27 -5.62
CA HIS A 149 -15.37 -9.16 -4.81
C HIS A 149 -14.93 -10.43 -5.56
N ASP A 150 -14.87 -10.38 -6.90
CA ASP A 150 -14.37 -11.47 -7.73
C ASP A 150 -12.84 -11.42 -7.80
N THR A 151 -12.19 -12.14 -6.89
CA THR A 151 -10.73 -12.16 -6.76
C THR A 151 -10.04 -13.14 -7.71
N ALA A 152 -10.77 -13.86 -8.55
CA ALA A 152 -10.21 -14.98 -9.32
C ALA A 152 -9.04 -14.55 -10.22
N LYS A 153 -9.14 -13.38 -10.87
CA LYS A 153 -8.05 -12.83 -11.69
C LYS A 153 -6.80 -12.52 -10.87
N TYR A 154 -6.97 -11.94 -9.69
CA TYR A 154 -5.86 -11.62 -8.79
C TYR A 154 -5.18 -12.90 -8.29
N VAL A 155 -5.96 -13.88 -7.82
CA VAL A 155 -5.39 -15.14 -7.32
C VAL A 155 -4.61 -15.87 -8.42
N ALA A 156 -5.09 -15.83 -9.66
CA ALA A 156 -4.41 -16.46 -10.79
C ALA A 156 -3.02 -15.87 -11.11
N VAL A 157 -2.70 -14.64 -10.70
CA VAL A 157 -1.35 -14.07 -10.90
C VAL A 157 -0.34 -14.54 -9.86
N LEU A 158 -0.79 -15.10 -8.74
CA LEU A 158 0.07 -15.60 -7.68
C LEU A 158 0.63 -16.99 -8.01
N ALA A 159 1.76 -17.32 -7.37
CA ALA A 159 2.34 -18.65 -7.42
C ALA A 159 1.32 -19.69 -6.95
N PRO A 160 1.23 -20.87 -7.62
CA PRO A 160 0.21 -21.88 -7.32
C PRO A 160 0.10 -22.26 -5.83
N ASP A 161 1.23 -22.36 -5.13
CA ASP A 161 1.24 -22.67 -3.69
C ASP A 161 0.63 -21.56 -2.80
N GLN A 162 0.55 -20.30 -3.26
CA GLN A 162 -0.07 -19.20 -2.51
C GLN A 162 -1.58 -19.05 -2.80
N GLN A 163 -2.05 -19.56 -3.94
CA GLN A 163 -3.44 -19.39 -4.37
C GLN A 163 -4.48 -19.85 -3.35
N PRO A 164 -4.32 -21.00 -2.65
CA PRO A 164 -5.29 -21.44 -1.65
C PRO A 164 -5.49 -20.46 -0.50
N ASP A 165 -4.41 -19.84 -0.03
CA ASP A 165 -4.46 -18.85 1.05
C ASP A 165 -5.15 -17.55 0.58
N ALA A 166 -4.81 -17.07 -0.61
CA ALA A 166 -5.45 -15.90 -1.21
C ALA A 166 -6.95 -16.11 -1.50
N HIS A 167 -7.36 -17.34 -1.82
CA HIS A 167 -8.77 -17.70 -1.94
C HIS A 167 -9.50 -17.70 -0.58
N ALA A 168 -8.87 -18.21 0.47
CA ALA A 168 -9.47 -18.32 1.79
C ALA A 168 -9.55 -16.99 2.54
N HIS A 169 -8.58 -16.09 2.30
CA HIS A 169 -8.38 -14.86 3.07
C HIS A 169 -8.21 -13.62 2.16
N PRO A 170 -9.17 -13.30 1.28
CA PRO A 170 -9.00 -12.26 0.26
C PRO A 170 -8.75 -10.86 0.83
N ASP A 171 -9.22 -10.56 2.04
CA ASP A 171 -8.97 -9.31 2.77
C ASP A 171 -7.49 -9.08 3.10
N GLY A 172 -6.69 -10.15 3.14
CA GLY A 172 -5.23 -10.09 3.28
C GLY A 172 -4.47 -9.80 1.99
N TYR A 173 -5.17 -9.61 0.86
CA TYR A 173 -4.57 -9.57 -0.47
C TYR A 173 -5.08 -8.43 -1.36
N VAL A 174 -6.36 -8.09 -1.27
CA VAL A 174 -7.01 -7.13 -2.17
C VAL A 174 -7.84 -6.09 -1.41
N VAL A 175 -8.00 -4.92 -2.01
CA VAL A 175 -8.98 -3.93 -1.57
C VAL A 175 -10.37 -4.40 -2.04
N ARG A 176 -11.38 -4.23 -1.19
CA ARG A 176 -12.79 -4.50 -1.51
C ARG A 176 -13.67 -3.39 -0.94
N PHE A 177 -14.69 -3.01 -1.67
CA PHE A 177 -15.65 -2.01 -1.24
C PHE A 177 -16.81 -2.66 -0.50
N ALA A 178 -17.40 -1.94 0.45
CA ALA A 178 -18.66 -2.39 1.05
C ALA A 178 -19.76 -2.42 -0.01
N ASP A 179 -20.67 -3.39 0.10
CA ASP A 179 -21.76 -3.57 -0.85
C ASP A 179 -22.64 -2.31 -0.95
N GLY A 180 -23.06 -1.98 -2.18
CA GLY A 180 -23.92 -0.83 -2.45
C GLY A 180 -23.20 0.51 -2.61
N TYR A 181 -21.87 0.54 -2.47
CA TYR A 181 -21.04 1.71 -2.73
C TYR A 181 -20.22 1.51 -4.01
N HIS A 182 -20.38 2.44 -4.94
CA HIS A 182 -19.75 2.40 -6.26
C HIS A 182 -18.93 3.67 -6.49
N LEU A 183 -17.95 3.58 -7.39
CA LEU A 183 -17.18 4.77 -7.77
C LEU A 183 -17.99 5.67 -8.72
N LEU A 184 -17.70 6.98 -8.65
CA LEU A 184 -17.99 7.89 -9.75
C LEU A 184 -17.33 7.35 -11.03
N PRO A 185 -17.83 7.70 -12.24
CA PRO A 185 -17.27 7.24 -13.52
C PRO A 185 -15.95 7.96 -13.88
N VAL A 186 -15.05 8.07 -12.91
CA VAL A 186 -13.70 8.61 -13.03
C VAL A 186 -12.70 7.56 -12.53
N PRO A 187 -11.53 7.39 -13.19
CA PRO A 187 -10.53 6.46 -12.70
C PRO A 187 -9.99 6.87 -11.32
N PRO A 188 -9.71 5.91 -10.42
CA PRO A 188 -8.94 6.19 -9.21
C PRO A 188 -7.60 6.86 -9.52
N ARG A 189 -7.10 7.67 -8.60
CA ARG A 189 -5.80 8.34 -8.70
C ARG A 189 -4.77 7.58 -7.90
N MET A 190 -3.55 7.41 -8.43
CA MET A 190 -2.48 6.70 -7.75
C MET A 190 -1.19 7.51 -7.77
N ASN A 191 -0.42 7.38 -6.69
CA ASN A 191 0.95 7.85 -6.62
C ASN A 191 1.79 6.81 -5.87
N GLY A 192 2.95 6.46 -6.41
CA GLY A 192 3.84 5.52 -5.75
C GLY A 192 5.07 5.14 -6.55
N SER A 193 5.81 4.17 -6.05
CA SER A 193 6.99 3.63 -6.71
C SER A 193 7.22 2.16 -6.38
N LEU A 194 7.90 1.47 -7.29
CA LEU A 194 8.48 0.16 -7.05
C LEU A 194 10.01 0.29 -6.89
N THR A 195 10.57 -0.46 -5.95
CA THR A 195 12.02 -0.69 -5.86
C THR A 195 12.32 -2.18 -5.95
N VAL A 196 13.51 -2.51 -6.44
CA VAL A 196 13.92 -3.90 -6.68
C VAL A 196 15.16 -4.19 -5.86
N HIS A 197 15.16 -5.33 -5.19
CA HIS A 197 16.28 -5.83 -4.40
C HIS A 197 16.57 -7.28 -4.75
N PRO A 198 17.85 -7.71 -4.76
CA PRO A 198 18.17 -9.13 -4.84
C PRO A 198 17.64 -9.86 -3.60
N GLY A 199 16.90 -10.94 -3.81
CA GLY A 199 16.47 -11.85 -2.75
C GLY A 199 17.47 -12.98 -2.52
N LYS A 200 16.99 -14.15 -2.08
CA LYS A 200 17.81 -15.38 -2.07
C LYS A 200 18.12 -15.84 -3.50
N ALA A 201 18.91 -16.91 -3.63
CA ALA A 201 19.17 -17.53 -4.92
C ALA A 201 17.84 -17.90 -5.63
N GLY A 202 17.62 -17.32 -6.81
CA GLY A 202 16.37 -17.50 -7.57
C GLY A 202 15.18 -16.67 -7.06
N GLU A 203 15.40 -15.66 -6.23
CA GLU A 203 14.38 -14.71 -5.80
C GLU A 203 14.72 -13.29 -6.26
N LEU A 204 13.68 -12.54 -6.64
CA LEU A 204 13.74 -11.10 -6.85
C LEU A 204 12.70 -10.44 -5.95
N ASP A 205 13.16 -9.61 -5.02
CA ASP A 205 12.30 -8.91 -4.06
C ASP A 205 11.91 -7.56 -4.66
N ILE A 206 10.62 -7.23 -4.64
CA ILE A 206 10.07 -6.00 -5.19
C ILE A 206 9.24 -5.34 -4.11
N HIS A 207 9.70 -4.19 -3.62
CA HIS A 207 8.97 -3.39 -2.66
C HIS A 207 8.08 -2.40 -3.39
N ALA A 208 6.83 -2.30 -2.98
CA ALA A 208 5.85 -1.36 -3.48
C ALA A 208 5.41 -0.41 -2.36
N ASP A 209 5.61 0.88 -2.58
CA ASP A 209 5.06 1.96 -1.76
C ASP A 209 4.11 2.77 -2.64
N TYR A 210 2.81 2.73 -2.36
CA TYR A 210 1.85 3.52 -3.13
C TYR A 210 0.64 3.95 -2.29
N ILE A 211 -0.08 4.94 -2.82
CA ILE A 211 -1.36 5.40 -2.31
C ILE A 211 -2.36 5.46 -3.46
N VAL A 212 -3.60 5.08 -3.17
CA VAL A 212 -4.72 5.18 -4.10
C VAL A 212 -5.79 6.07 -3.48
N ALA A 213 -6.27 7.05 -4.24
CA ALA A 213 -7.46 7.82 -3.92
C ALA A 213 -8.62 7.33 -4.79
N TYR A 214 -9.72 6.98 -4.15
CA TYR A 214 -10.97 6.64 -4.80
C TYR A 214 -11.92 7.83 -4.73
N ALA A 215 -12.96 7.84 -5.56
CA ALA A 215 -14.03 8.82 -5.46
C ALA A 215 -15.37 8.10 -5.60
N PHE A 216 -16.09 7.95 -4.49
CA PHE A 216 -17.37 7.25 -4.44
C PHE A 216 -18.52 8.14 -4.93
N ASP A 217 -19.50 7.54 -5.58
CA ASP A 217 -20.73 8.23 -5.95
C ASP A 217 -21.60 8.42 -4.70
N PRO A 218 -21.84 9.68 -4.26
CA PRO A 218 -22.70 9.93 -3.10
C PRO A 218 -24.17 9.67 -3.39
N GLY A 219 -24.60 9.55 -4.65
CA GLY A 219 -26.00 9.39 -5.02
C GLY A 219 -26.88 10.49 -4.41
N SER A 220 -27.72 10.12 -3.44
CA SER A 220 -28.59 11.06 -2.71
C SER A 220 -28.07 11.47 -1.32
N HIS A 221 -26.92 10.94 -0.91
CA HIS A 221 -26.30 11.29 0.37
C HIS A 221 -25.84 12.75 0.35
N LEU A 222 -25.99 13.42 1.48
CA LEU A 222 -25.43 14.76 1.67
C LEU A 222 -23.93 14.63 1.94
N ILE A 223 -23.14 15.38 1.16
CA ILE A 223 -21.69 15.53 1.36
C ILE A 223 -21.38 17.00 1.66
N THR A 224 -20.40 17.21 2.52
CA THR A 224 -19.89 18.50 2.98
C THR A 224 -18.56 18.87 2.34
N GLY A 225 -17.77 17.88 1.93
CA GLY A 225 -16.48 18.07 1.27
C GLY A 225 -15.96 16.80 0.60
N PRO A 226 -14.77 16.88 -0.03
CA PRO A 226 -14.15 15.72 -0.66
C PRO A 226 -13.80 14.60 0.33
N ALA A 227 -13.51 14.90 1.60
CA ALA A 227 -13.28 13.89 2.64
C ALA A 227 -14.43 12.87 2.76
N ASP A 228 -15.68 13.31 2.55
CA ASP A 228 -16.84 12.43 2.68
C ASP A 228 -16.88 11.29 1.64
N LEU A 229 -16.28 11.49 0.46
CA LEU A 229 -16.37 10.58 -0.69
C LEU A 229 -15.03 10.07 -1.22
N GLU A 230 -13.90 10.63 -0.76
CA GLU A 230 -12.56 10.31 -1.23
C GLU A 230 -11.71 9.59 -0.18
N PRO A 231 -11.91 8.28 0.03
CA PRO A 231 -10.99 7.52 0.86
C PRO A 231 -9.65 7.34 0.17
N PHE A 232 -8.59 7.42 0.98
CA PHE A 232 -7.22 7.16 0.55
C PHE A 232 -6.67 5.90 1.21
N ILE A 233 -6.11 5.02 0.40
CA ILE A 233 -5.52 3.75 0.87
C ILE A 233 -4.03 3.75 0.54
N ARG A 234 -3.20 3.89 1.58
CA ARG A 234 -1.75 3.66 1.49
C ARG A 234 -1.46 2.18 1.61
N VAL A 235 -0.56 1.71 0.76
CA VAL A 235 -0.15 0.32 0.71
C VAL A 235 1.38 0.23 0.71
N GLN A 236 1.89 -0.62 1.60
CA GLN A 236 3.25 -1.13 1.56
C GLN A 236 3.21 -2.63 1.33
N ALA A 237 3.82 -3.09 0.24
CA ALA A 237 3.80 -4.49 -0.13
C ALA A 237 5.19 -4.99 -0.52
N ASP A 238 5.54 -6.17 -0.03
CA ASP A 238 6.74 -6.90 -0.44
C ASP A 238 6.34 -8.08 -1.32
N TYR A 239 6.66 -7.97 -2.61
CA TYR A 239 6.49 -9.06 -3.55
C TYR A 239 7.80 -9.82 -3.72
N VAL A 240 7.72 -11.13 -3.90
CA VAL A 240 8.87 -11.99 -4.19
C VAL A 240 8.58 -12.79 -5.45
N LEU A 241 9.34 -12.55 -6.52
CA LEU A 241 9.29 -13.40 -7.69
C LEU A 241 10.26 -14.57 -7.51
N ARG A 242 9.75 -15.79 -7.50
CA ARG A 242 10.57 -17.02 -7.41
C ARG A 242 10.75 -17.66 -8.77
N SER A 243 12.00 -17.88 -9.17
CA SER A 243 12.38 -18.49 -10.44
C SER A 243 13.52 -19.50 -10.28
N GLY A 244 13.75 -20.32 -11.31
CA GLY A 244 14.84 -21.30 -11.33
C GLY A 244 14.51 -22.68 -10.78
N SER A 245 15.42 -23.63 -11.02
CA SER A 245 15.23 -25.06 -10.71
C SER A 245 15.33 -25.41 -9.22
N GLY A 246 15.87 -24.50 -8.40
CA GLY A 246 15.96 -24.68 -6.95
C GLY A 246 14.60 -24.63 -6.22
N TRP A 247 13.55 -24.16 -6.90
CA TRP A 247 12.18 -24.12 -6.38
C TRP A 247 11.32 -25.20 -7.02
N ARG A 248 10.39 -25.76 -6.23
CA ARG A 248 9.32 -26.63 -6.75
C ARG A 248 8.53 -25.88 -7.82
N SER A 249 8.03 -26.59 -8.84
CA SER A 249 7.28 -25.97 -9.93
C SER A 249 6.08 -25.14 -9.44
N THR A 250 5.37 -25.61 -8.42
CA THR A 250 4.21 -24.94 -7.82
C THR A 250 4.58 -23.75 -6.93
N SER A 251 5.83 -23.66 -6.49
CA SER A 251 6.33 -22.54 -5.69
C SER A 251 6.96 -21.42 -6.53
N ARG A 252 7.09 -21.62 -7.85
CA ARG A 252 7.57 -20.59 -8.78
C ARG A 252 6.44 -19.62 -9.12
N GLY A 253 6.80 -18.37 -9.40
CA GLY A 253 5.86 -17.29 -9.69
C GLY A 253 5.89 -16.20 -8.64
N LEU A 254 4.89 -15.32 -8.69
CA LEU A 254 4.79 -14.15 -7.84
C LEU A 254 4.23 -14.52 -6.47
N TRP A 255 4.92 -14.09 -5.42
CA TRP A 255 4.45 -14.20 -4.04
C TRP A 255 4.21 -12.81 -3.47
N LEU A 256 3.22 -12.69 -2.59
CA LEU A 256 3.07 -11.57 -1.67
C LEU A 256 3.55 -12.01 -0.28
N ASP A 257 4.64 -11.44 0.24
CA ASP A 257 5.22 -11.83 1.54
C ASP A 257 4.74 -10.94 2.69
N ASN A 258 4.67 -9.64 2.47
CA ASN A 258 4.15 -8.68 3.45
C ASN A 258 3.22 -7.69 2.76
N LEU A 259 2.17 -7.30 3.48
CA LEU A 259 1.20 -6.30 3.05
C LEU A 259 0.74 -5.51 4.28
N ASP A 260 0.89 -4.20 4.22
CA ASP A 260 0.40 -3.26 5.22
C ASP A 260 -0.48 -2.21 4.53
N PHE A 261 -1.65 -1.95 5.11
CA PHE A 261 -2.57 -0.91 4.68
C PHE A 261 -2.63 0.22 5.72
N TYR A 262 -2.79 1.45 5.24
CA TYR A 262 -3.23 2.55 6.06
C TYR A 262 -4.33 3.32 5.34
N ASN A 263 -5.50 3.35 5.98
CA ASN A 263 -6.70 3.96 5.43
C ASN A 263 -6.81 5.41 5.89
N THR A 264 -7.45 6.25 5.13
CA THR A 264 -7.71 7.64 5.50
C THR A 264 -9.06 8.01 4.93
N ASP A 265 -9.90 8.67 5.71
CA ASP A 265 -11.25 9.11 5.31
C ASP A 265 -12.12 7.90 4.83
N VAL A 266 -11.93 6.76 5.50
CA VAL A 266 -12.70 5.51 5.29
C VAL A 266 -13.66 5.32 6.45
N ALA A 267 -14.88 4.88 6.15
CA ALA A 267 -15.86 4.48 7.15
C ALA A 267 -15.31 3.39 8.10
N CYS A 268 -15.32 3.68 9.40
CA CYS A 268 -14.83 2.83 10.47
C CYS A 268 -15.53 1.47 10.52
N ALA A 269 -16.85 1.43 10.31
CA ALA A 269 -17.64 0.21 10.35
C ALA A 269 -17.26 -0.75 9.22
N ALA A 270 -17.03 -0.23 8.01
CA ALA A 270 -16.55 -1.02 6.88
C ALA A 270 -15.10 -1.47 7.10
N SER A 271 -14.23 -0.56 7.55
CA SER A 271 -12.80 -0.80 7.80
C SER A 271 -12.57 -1.96 8.78
N LYS A 272 -13.37 -2.07 9.85
CA LYS A 272 -13.33 -3.19 10.82
C LYS A 272 -13.60 -4.56 10.20
N ASN A 273 -14.25 -4.60 9.03
CA ASN A 273 -14.56 -5.82 8.30
C ASN A 273 -13.64 -6.03 7.08
N GLY A 274 -12.53 -5.27 6.97
CA GLY A 274 -11.62 -5.37 5.83
C GLY A 274 -12.23 -4.84 4.53
N LEU A 275 -13.19 -3.91 4.63
CA LEU A 275 -13.86 -3.27 3.49
C LEU A 275 -13.60 -1.76 3.51
N VAL A 276 -13.65 -1.16 2.34
CA VAL A 276 -13.57 0.30 2.16
C VAL A 276 -14.97 0.81 1.84
N ALA A 277 -15.40 1.84 2.55
CA ALA A 277 -16.60 2.59 2.23
C ALA A 277 -16.34 4.08 2.47
N PRO A 278 -17.03 4.97 1.74
CA PRO A 278 -16.90 6.40 1.91
C PRO A 278 -17.44 6.84 3.28
N GLU A 279 -16.93 7.93 3.84
CA GLU A 279 -17.32 8.41 5.16
C GLU A 279 -18.83 8.75 5.27
N PHE A 280 -19.47 9.19 4.17
CA PHE A 280 -20.92 9.42 4.14
C PHE A 280 -21.78 8.16 4.37
N SER A 281 -21.17 6.96 4.38
CA SER A 281 -21.83 5.71 4.76
C SER A 281 -22.04 5.56 6.27
N GLU A 282 -21.34 6.34 7.08
CA GLU A 282 -21.44 6.27 8.54
C GLU A 282 -22.72 6.94 9.04
N THR A 283 -23.51 6.19 9.80
CA THR A 283 -24.76 6.69 10.37
C THR A 283 -24.57 7.65 11.56
N ASN A 284 -23.37 7.71 12.15
CA ASN A 284 -23.06 8.52 13.34
C ASN A 284 -21.75 9.29 13.18
N VAL A 285 -21.77 10.36 12.39
CA VAL A 285 -20.60 11.26 12.24
C VAL A 285 -20.55 12.22 13.44
N THR A 286 -20.07 11.74 14.59
CA THR A 286 -19.81 12.60 15.77
C THR A 286 -18.36 12.58 16.23
N ALA A 287 -17.45 11.94 15.48
CA ALA A 287 -16.03 12.01 15.76
C ALA A 287 -15.48 13.33 15.21
N ALA A 288 -14.77 14.09 16.05
CA ALA A 288 -13.99 15.23 15.57
C ALA A 288 -12.86 14.71 14.67
N SER A 289 -12.64 15.34 13.51
CA SER A 289 -11.47 15.07 12.66
C SER A 289 -10.21 15.06 13.51
N LEU A 290 -9.54 13.91 13.59
CA LEU A 290 -8.19 13.86 14.15
C LEU A 290 -7.30 14.79 13.32
N SER A 291 -6.36 15.48 13.98
CA SER A 291 -5.37 16.27 13.27
C SER A 291 -4.65 15.38 12.26
N ALA A 292 -4.70 15.76 10.97
CA ALA A 292 -4.03 15.03 9.91
C ALA A 292 -2.54 14.83 10.26
N GLU A 293 -2.07 13.57 10.22
CA GLU A 293 -0.64 13.30 10.35
C GLU A 293 0.10 13.92 9.14
N PRO A 294 1.15 14.73 9.34
CA PRO A 294 1.90 15.32 8.24
C PRO A 294 2.44 14.25 7.29
N GLY A 295 2.13 14.38 5.99
CA GLY A 295 2.58 13.42 4.99
C GLY A 295 1.74 12.15 4.89
N ARG A 296 0.53 12.12 5.48
CA ARG A 296 -0.40 10.97 5.34
C ARG A 296 -0.75 10.62 3.89
N PHE A 297 -0.62 11.57 2.96
CA PHE A 297 -0.85 11.36 1.52
C PHE A 297 0.43 11.21 0.68
N ASP A 298 1.62 11.20 1.30
CA ASP A 298 2.90 11.07 0.61
C ASP A 298 3.45 9.64 0.78
N PRO A 299 3.43 8.80 -0.26
CA PRO A 299 3.93 7.43 -0.18
C PRO A 299 5.45 7.35 0.11
N ALA A 300 6.21 8.44 -0.10
CA ALA A 300 7.64 8.49 0.21
C ALA A 300 7.94 8.74 1.70
N LYS A 301 6.92 9.05 2.51
CA LYS A 301 7.04 9.14 3.97
C LYS A 301 6.80 7.78 4.60
N PRO A 302 7.34 7.52 5.81
CA PRO A 302 6.98 6.32 6.56
C PRO A 302 5.46 6.14 6.66
N MET A 303 4.99 4.90 6.71
CA MET A 303 3.59 4.62 6.95
C MET A 303 3.17 5.24 8.30
N PRO A 304 2.05 5.99 8.34
CA PRO A 304 1.44 6.45 9.59
C PRO A 304 1.21 5.31 10.58
N THR A 305 1.17 5.65 11.87
CA THR A 305 0.99 4.67 12.94
C THR A 305 -0.17 4.97 13.87
N GLY A 306 -0.81 6.13 13.75
CA GLY A 306 -2.02 6.47 14.48
C GLY A 306 -3.22 5.61 14.06
N ASP A 307 -4.19 5.46 14.97
CA ASP A 307 -5.49 4.95 14.58
C ASP A 307 -6.23 6.02 13.76
N ASN A 308 -6.91 5.57 12.71
CA ASN A 308 -7.69 6.38 11.78
C ASN A 308 -9.20 6.14 11.92
N CYS A 309 -9.60 5.24 12.83
CA CYS A 309 -10.98 4.84 13.05
C CYS A 309 -11.30 4.92 14.55
N HIS A 310 -12.16 5.84 14.98
CA HIS A 310 -12.61 5.98 16.38
C HIS A 310 -14.13 6.02 16.48
#